data_AF-A0A3D3TKF5-F1
#
_entry.id   AF-A0A3D3TKF5-F1
#
_cell.length_a   1.000
_cell.length_b   1.000
_cell.length_c   1.000
_cell.angle_alpha   90.00
_cell.angle_beta   90.00
_cell.angle_gamma   90.00
#
_symmetry.space_group_name_H-M   'P 1'
#
loop_
_entity.id
_entity.type
_entity.pdbx_description
1 polymer ?
#
loop_
_entity_poly.entity_id
_entity_poly.type
_entity_poly.pdbx_seq_one_letter_code
_entity_poly.pdbx_strand_id
1 'polypeptide(L)'
;MKTVVVPMDDRPPNYQLVSKIADLNCLEIELPDKNLLGRYLRPGNCEELARWMLSREADRFIISVDMLCYGGLIASREDEISARTAIDRLSSVRELRRRFPNAEIFLSSIVRRASVSVSSAGSKEQWTMLNKYLWLSGQGRIEEAEAVENDLPRGFVGRYRELRLRNHEVNKECLKLVKAGCADLLVLAQEDTFQHGPQERELAILEDMAKDYVIENRVFIHNGADEVIQEMLSYRRDQEYPVEVIYDSPETREKIMDFEDREFGKNVESHMKLLGMRQSSGTSTGILVAGTKIDDSIEALKNLSKQKQRVFILDVFCANGSNPSFVDAYLSLELKNIWGYSAWNTASNSLGTLLSLVATSSSCEVEKKAFAEFYISR
;
A
#
# COMPACT_ATOMS: atom_id res chain seq x y z
N MET A 1 18.82 -14.40 1.55
CA MET A 1 17.50 -14.80 2.06
C MET A 1 16.60 -15.02 0.87
N LYS A 2 16.15 -16.26 0.66
CA LYS A 2 15.27 -16.62 -0.45
C LYS A 2 13.84 -16.26 -0.10
N THR A 3 13.18 -15.50 -0.97
CA THR A 3 11.84 -14.97 -0.72
C THR A 3 10.89 -15.32 -1.87
N VAL A 4 9.77 -15.96 -1.58
CA VAL A 4 8.71 -16.21 -2.56
C VAL A 4 7.66 -15.11 -2.44
N VAL A 5 7.31 -14.49 -3.55
CA VAL A 5 6.36 -13.38 -3.57
C VAL A 5 5.14 -13.76 -4.41
N VAL A 6 3.95 -13.67 -3.81
CA VAL A 6 2.68 -13.69 -4.52
C VAL A 6 2.22 -12.23 -4.66
N PRO A 7 2.44 -11.59 -5.82
CA PRO A 7 2.13 -10.18 -6.02
C PRO A 7 0.62 -9.94 -6.14
N MET A 8 0.18 -8.69 -5.95
CA MET A 8 -1.24 -8.31 -6.04
C MET A 8 -1.80 -8.38 -7.47
N ASP A 9 -0.95 -8.16 -8.48
CA ASP A 9 -1.23 -8.31 -9.91
C ASP A 9 0.05 -8.25 -10.74
N ASP A 10 -0.06 -8.23 -12.07
CA ASP A 10 1.05 -8.17 -13.02
C ASP A 10 1.48 -6.74 -13.40
N ARG A 11 0.87 -5.70 -12.79
CA ARG A 11 1.18 -4.29 -13.10
C ARG A 11 2.61 -3.95 -12.64
N PRO A 12 3.27 -2.95 -13.26
CA PRO A 12 4.64 -2.59 -12.93
C PRO A 12 4.94 -2.39 -11.43
N PRO A 13 4.08 -1.73 -10.62
CA PRO A 13 4.33 -1.56 -9.19
C PRO A 13 4.39 -2.87 -8.39
N ASN A 14 3.59 -3.86 -8.78
CA ASN A 14 3.46 -5.13 -8.05
C ASN A 14 4.38 -6.23 -8.59
N TYR A 15 5.00 -6.04 -9.76
CA TYR A 15 5.83 -7.06 -10.39
C TYR A 15 7.25 -6.57 -10.71
N GLN A 16 7.37 -5.53 -11.55
CA GLN A 16 8.68 -5.01 -11.96
C GLN A 16 9.37 -4.27 -10.81
N LEU A 17 8.62 -3.43 -10.10
CA LEU A 17 9.16 -2.63 -9.00
C LEU A 17 9.53 -3.49 -7.80
N VAL A 18 8.73 -4.52 -7.52
CA VAL A 18 9.02 -5.59 -6.57
C VAL A 18 10.36 -6.26 -6.87
N SER A 19 10.63 -6.63 -8.13
CA SER A 19 11.93 -7.19 -8.52
C SER A 19 13.07 -6.21 -8.30
N LYS A 20 12.92 -4.95 -8.73
CA LYS A 20 13.96 -3.92 -8.55
C LYS A 20 14.28 -3.68 -7.07
N ILE A 21 13.25 -3.61 -6.22
CA ILE A 21 13.44 -3.37 -4.78
C ILE A 21 14.03 -4.59 -4.09
N ALA A 22 13.70 -5.81 -4.52
CA ALA A 22 14.38 -7.01 -4.06
C ALA A 22 15.88 -6.99 -4.38
N ASP A 23 16.26 -6.62 -5.62
CA ASP A 23 17.65 -6.49 -6.03
C ASP A 23 18.40 -5.46 -5.17
N LEU A 24 17.79 -4.30 -4.91
CA LEU A 24 18.35 -3.26 -4.02
C LEU A 24 18.50 -3.74 -2.57
N ASN A 25 17.65 -4.66 -2.12
CA ASN A 25 17.73 -5.29 -0.80
C ASN A 25 18.65 -6.52 -0.77
N CYS A 26 19.31 -6.87 -1.89
CA CYS A 26 20.07 -8.10 -2.05
C CYS A 26 19.27 -9.37 -1.69
N LEU A 27 17.99 -9.39 -2.06
CA LEU A 27 17.09 -10.52 -1.86
C LEU A 27 17.01 -11.37 -3.12
N GLU A 28 17.13 -12.68 -2.94
CA GLU A 28 16.78 -13.63 -3.99
C GLU A 28 15.26 -13.82 -3.95
N ILE A 29 14.54 -13.26 -4.94
CA ILE A 29 13.09 -13.44 -5.03
C ILE A 29 12.67 -14.42 -6.11
N GLU A 30 11.58 -15.13 -5.86
CA GLU A 30 10.86 -15.91 -6.87
C GLU A 30 9.43 -15.35 -7.03
N LEU A 31 9.11 -14.91 -8.25
CA LEU A 31 7.78 -14.46 -8.65
C LEU A 31 7.11 -15.53 -9.54
N PRO A 32 5.78 -15.66 -9.51
CA PRO A 32 5.07 -16.55 -10.41
C PRO A 32 5.15 -16.05 -11.85
N ASP A 33 4.97 -16.95 -12.81
CA ASP A 33 4.78 -16.58 -14.21
C ASP A 33 3.55 -15.67 -14.32
N LYS A 34 3.64 -14.60 -15.13
CA LYS A 34 2.55 -13.63 -15.30
C LYS A 34 1.25 -14.27 -15.75
N ASN A 35 1.29 -15.39 -16.47
CA ASN A 35 0.10 -16.11 -16.87
C ASN A 35 -0.74 -16.63 -15.68
N LEU A 36 -0.11 -16.85 -14.51
CA LEU A 36 -0.81 -17.21 -13.28
C LEU A 36 -1.51 -16.03 -12.62
N LEU A 37 -1.03 -14.81 -12.86
CA LEU A 37 -1.53 -13.58 -12.25
C LEU A 37 -2.75 -12.98 -12.97
N GLY A 38 -3.10 -13.51 -14.13
CA GLY A 38 -4.13 -12.94 -14.97
C GLY A 38 -3.65 -11.69 -15.71
N ARG A 39 -4.58 -10.91 -16.25
CA ARG A 39 -4.27 -9.65 -16.94
C ARG A 39 -5.49 -8.75 -17.00
N TYR A 40 -5.37 -7.54 -16.44
CA TYR A 40 -6.43 -6.52 -16.43
C TYR A 40 -7.75 -7.04 -15.83
N LEU A 41 -8.80 -7.27 -16.63
CA LEU A 41 -10.09 -7.81 -16.17
C LEU A 41 -10.10 -9.33 -16.04
N ARG A 42 -9.08 -10.03 -16.55
CA ARG A 42 -8.98 -11.48 -16.41
C ARG A 42 -8.31 -11.81 -15.07
N PRO A 43 -9.00 -12.47 -14.13
CA PRO A 43 -8.41 -12.84 -12.84
C PRO A 43 -7.28 -13.88 -13.02
N GLY A 44 -6.36 -13.88 -12.07
CA GLY A 44 -5.33 -14.90 -11.90
C GLY A 44 -5.90 -16.26 -11.46
N ASN A 45 -5.13 -17.32 -11.73
CA ASN A 45 -5.53 -18.67 -11.37
C ASN A 45 -5.16 -18.98 -9.91
N CYS A 46 -6.09 -18.71 -9.00
CA CYS A 46 -5.89 -18.87 -7.55
C CYS A 46 -5.41 -20.27 -7.15
N GLU A 47 -5.95 -21.33 -7.77
CA GLU A 47 -5.61 -22.70 -7.40
C GLU A 47 -4.22 -23.11 -7.88
N GLU A 48 -3.87 -22.77 -9.12
CA GLU A 48 -2.52 -23.01 -9.64
C GLU A 48 -1.49 -22.18 -8.90
N LEU A 49 -1.83 -20.95 -8.54
CA LEU A 49 -0.96 -20.07 -7.76
C LEU A 49 -0.71 -20.60 -6.35
N ALA A 50 -1.75 -21.10 -5.67
CA ALA A 50 -1.60 -21.75 -4.37
C ALA A 50 -0.72 -23.01 -4.47
N ARG A 51 -0.92 -23.84 -5.51
CA ARG A 51 -0.08 -25.02 -5.77
C ARG A 51 1.37 -24.62 -6.06
N TRP A 52 1.58 -23.58 -6.87
CA TRP A 52 2.89 -23.03 -7.18
C TRP A 52 3.59 -22.56 -5.89
N MET A 53 2.93 -21.73 -5.08
CA MET A 53 3.47 -21.22 -3.81
C MET A 53 3.87 -22.37 -2.86
N LEU A 54 2.99 -23.36 -2.67
CA LEU A 54 3.21 -24.51 -1.79
C LEU A 54 4.30 -25.48 -2.28
N SER A 55 4.76 -25.34 -3.53
CA SER A 55 5.85 -26.13 -4.11
C SER A 55 7.23 -25.51 -3.93
N ARG A 56 7.30 -24.26 -3.43
CA ARG A 56 8.56 -23.53 -3.25
C ARG A 56 9.05 -23.62 -1.82
N GLU A 57 10.37 -23.76 -1.68
CA GLU A 57 11.09 -23.61 -0.42
C GLU A 57 11.72 -22.21 -0.38
N ALA A 58 11.48 -21.49 0.71
CA ALA A 58 11.94 -20.12 0.92
C ALA A 58 12.07 -19.81 2.42
N ASP A 59 12.92 -18.84 2.74
CA ASP A 59 13.06 -18.29 4.10
C ASP A 59 11.91 -17.34 4.43
N ARG A 60 11.32 -16.71 3.40
CA ARG A 60 10.21 -15.75 3.53
C ARG A 60 9.18 -15.95 2.42
N PHE A 61 7.91 -15.81 2.77
CA PHE A 61 6.78 -15.72 1.85
C PHE A 61 6.08 -14.37 2.05
N ILE A 62 5.92 -13.61 0.98
CA ILE A 62 5.15 -12.36 0.97
C ILE A 62 3.94 -12.57 0.07
N ILE A 63 2.72 -12.46 0.62
CA ILE A 63 1.52 -12.94 -0.05
C ILE A 63 0.45 -11.86 -0.11
N SER A 64 0.09 -11.44 -1.32
CA SER A 64 -1.16 -10.72 -1.54
C SER A 64 -2.33 -11.67 -1.37
N VAL A 65 -3.13 -11.42 -0.34
CA VAL A 65 -4.38 -12.12 -0.06
C VAL A 65 -5.38 -11.89 -1.20
N ASP A 66 -5.43 -10.70 -1.78
CA ASP A 66 -6.31 -10.40 -2.91
C ASP A 66 -6.01 -11.28 -4.13
N MET A 67 -4.74 -11.48 -4.45
CA MET A 67 -4.33 -12.39 -5.51
C MET A 67 -4.65 -13.86 -5.16
N LEU A 68 -4.35 -14.29 -3.93
CA LEU A 68 -4.58 -15.67 -3.49
C LEU A 68 -6.08 -16.03 -3.45
N CYS A 69 -6.92 -15.10 -3.01
CA CYS A 69 -8.34 -15.35 -2.74
C CYS A 69 -9.22 -15.04 -3.95
N TYR A 70 -8.91 -14.02 -4.74
CA TYR A 70 -9.77 -13.52 -5.82
C TYR A 70 -9.11 -13.57 -7.20
N GLY A 71 -7.79 -13.70 -7.28
CA GLY A 71 -7.06 -13.59 -8.54
C GLY A 71 -6.66 -12.16 -8.90
N GLY A 72 -6.60 -11.26 -7.91
CA GLY A 72 -5.98 -9.94 -8.03
C GLY A 72 -6.88 -8.81 -7.54
N LEU A 73 -6.34 -7.59 -7.52
CA LEU A 73 -7.03 -6.40 -6.99
C LEU A 73 -8.37 -6.11 -7.67
N ILE A 74 -8.42 -6.14 -9.01
CA ILE A 74 -9.67 -5.85 -9.73
C ILE A 74 -10.70 -6.96 -9.44
N ALA A 75 -10.28 -8.22 -9.48
CA ALA A 75 -11.14 -9.36 -9.19
C ALA A 75 -11.71 -9.32 -7.76
N SER A 76 -10.97 -8.79 -6.79
CA SER A 76 -11.45 -8.61 -5.42
C SER A 76 -12.54 -7.54 -5.29
N ARG A 77 -12.79 -6.74 -6.33
CA ARG A 77 -13.89 -5.76 -6.39
C ARG A 77 -15.17 -6.31 -7.01
N GLU A 78 -15.10 -7.42 -7.75
CA GLU A 78 -16.20 -8.03 -8.50
C GLU A 78 -16.91 -9.15 -7.73
N ASP A 79 -18.09 -9.59 -8.15
CA ASP A 79 -18.97 -10.54 -7.43
C ASP A 79 -18.78 -12.03 -7.78
N GLU A 80 -17.77 -12.36 -8.60
CA GLU A 80 -17.54 -13.73 -9.09
C GLU A 80 -17.17 -14.75 -7.99
N ILE A 81 -16.50 -14.31 -6.93
CA ILE A 81 -16.00 -15.18 -5.85
C ILE A 81 -16.78 -14.93 -4.56
N SER A 82 -17.33 -15.99 -3.97
CA SER A 82 -18.04 -15.93 -2.69
C SER A 82 -17.09 -15.76 -1.49
N ALA A 83 -17.60 -15.23 -0.37
CA ALA A 83 -16.85 -15.14 0.88
C ALA A 83 -16.30 -16.51 1.32
N ARG A 84 -17.14 -17.55 1.24
CA ARG A 84 -16.75 -18.92 1.60
C ARG A 84 -15.56 -19.39 0.74
N THR A 85 -15.64 -19.25 -0.58
CA THR A 85 -14.56 -19.66 -1.49
C THR A 85 -13.27 -18.89 -1.20
N ALA A 86 -13.35 -17.57 -0.99
CA ALA A 86 -12.18 -16.76 -0.65
C ALA A 86 -11.54 -17.20 0.68
N ILE A 87 -12.35 -17.43 1.72
CA ILE A 87 -11.88 -17.90 3.03
C ILE A 87 -11.31 -19.32 2.95
N ASP A 88 -11.93 -20.21 2.18
CA ASP A 88 -11.44 -21.58 1.98
C ASP A 88 -10.05 -21.56 1.33
N ARG A 89 -9.77 -20.63 0.41
CA ARG A 89 -8.44 -20.46 -0.22
C ARG A 89 -7.36 -20.03 0.77
N LEU A 90 -7.70 -19.33 1.86
CA LEU A 90 -6.75 -18.99 2.94
C LEU A 90 -6.24 -20.23 3.70
N SER A 91 -6.87 -21.39 3.56
CA SER A 91 -6.32 -22.65 4.08
C SER A 91 -4.92 -22.96 3.55
N SER A 92 -4.58 -22.48 2.35
CA SER A 92 -3.24 -22.60 1.77
C SER A 92 -2.16 -21.91 2.62
N VAL A 93 -2.47 -20.82 3.32
CA VAL A 93 -1.52 -20.16 4.25
C VAL A 93 -1.24 -21.04 5.48
N ARG A 94 -2.28 -21.71 6.01
CA ARG A 94 -2.12 -22.65 7.13
C ARG A 94 -1.27 -23.84 6.71
N GLU A 95 -1.52 -24.38 5.52
CA GLU A 95 -0.72 -25.45 4.93
C GLU A 95 0.73 -25.02 4.69
N LEU A 96 0.94 -23.77 4.24
CA LEU A 96 2.27 -23.20 4.04
C LEU A 96 3.05 -23.16 5.36
N ARG A 97 2.45 -22.64 6.44
CA ARG A 97 3.06 -22.66 7.79
C ARG A 97 3.41 -24.08 8.24
N ARG A 98 2.53 -25.06 7.99
CA ARG A 98 2.78 -26.46 8.37
C ARG A 98 3.99 -27.06 7.64
N ARG A 99 4.18 -26.71 6.37
CA ARG A 99 5.32 -27.18 5.55
C ARG A 99 6.62 -26.48 5.90
N PHE A 100 6.54 -25.17 6.15
CA PHE A 100 7.69 -24.31 6.40
C PHE A 100 7.55 -23.60 7.75
N PRO A 101 7.68 -24.33 8.88
CA PRO A 101 7.42 -23.78 10.21
C PRO A 101 8.32 -22.59 10.58
N ASN A 102 9.53 -22.53 10.01
CA ASN A 102 10.53 -21.50 10.30
C ASN A 102 10.54 -20.33 9.32
N ALA A 103 9.78 -20.42 8.20
CA ALA A 103 9.75 -19.33 7.23
C ALA A 103 8.97 -18.14 7.78
N GLU A 104 9.38 -16.92 7.42
CA GLU A 104 8.58 -15.73 7.67
C GLU A 104 7.41 -15.68 6.69
N ILE A 105 6.18 -15.49 7.17
CA ILE A 105 4.98 -15.43 6.32
C ILE A 105 4.31 -14.08 6.53
N PHE A 106 4.40 -13.20 5.54
CA PHE A 106 3.80 -11.87 5.53
C PHE A 106 2.60 -11.83 4.60
N LEU A 107 1.51 -11.25 5.06
CA LEU A 107 0.28 -11.11 4.31
C LEU A 107 0.00 -9.62 4.03
N SER A 108 -0.37 -9.28 2.81
CA SER A 108 -1.04 -8.01 2.49
C SER A 108 -2.47 -8.27 2.07
N SER A 109 -3.41 -7.49 2.58
CA SER A 109 -4.82 -7.59 2.21
C SER A 109 -5.43 -6.20 2.09
N ILE A 110 -6.29 -6.01 1.09
CA ILE A 110 -6.88 -4.70 0.81
C ILE A 110 -8.14 -4.48 1.66
N VAL A 111 -8.15 -3.38 2.41
CA VAL A 111 -9.39 -2.73 2.85
C VAL A 111 -9.95 -2.03 1.63
N ARG A 112 -11.03 -2.61 1.10
CA ARG A 112 -11.62 -2.26 -0.20
C ARG A 112 -11.87 -0.77 -0.33
N ARG A 113 -11.57 -0.22 -1.50
CA ARG A 113 -11.92 1.15 -1.89
C ARG A 113 -13.35 1.52 -1.50
N ALA A 114 -13.55 2.80 -1.19
CA ALA A 114 -14.84 3.31 -0.75
C ALA A 114 -15.91 3.20 -1.86
N SER A 115 -15.58 3.44 -3.13
CA SER A 115 -16.54 3.46 -4.24
C SER A 115 -16.21 2.43 -5.32
N VAL A 116 -17.00 2.37 -6.40
CA VAL A 116 -16.81 1.43 -7.52
C VAL A 116 -15.69 1.86 -8.48
N SER A 117 -15.22 0.95 -9.33
CA SER A 117 -14.26 1.29 -10.39
C SER A 117 -14.95 2.05 -11.54
N VAL A 118 -14.25 2.99 -12.17
CA VAL A 118 -14.72 3.69 -13.37
C VAL A 118 -14.05 3.10 -14.61
N SER A 119 -14.85 2.56 -15.52
CA SER A 119 -14.41 1.93 -16.78
C SER A 119 -15.18 2.41 -18.02
N SER A 120 -16.27 3.16 -17.81
CA SER A 120 -17.17 3.68 -18.83
C SER A 120 -17.93 4.91 -18.32
N ALA A 121 -18.60 5.64 -19.22
CA ALA A 121 -19.46 6.77 -18.84
C ALA A 121 -20.55 6.36 -17.83
N GLY A 122 -21.20 5.21 -18.03
CA GLY A 122 -22.23 4.71 -17.10
C GLY A 122 -21.66 4.37 -15.71
N SER A 123 -20.49 3.73 -15.65
CA SER A 123 -19.83 3.46 -14.35
C SER A 123 -19.38 4.75 -13.65
N LYS A 124 -19.10 5.83 -14.39
CA LYS A 124 -18.75 7.14 -13.83
C LYS A 124 -19.96 7.80 -13.17
N GLU A 125 -21.14 7.67 -13.77
CA GLU A 125 -22.40 8.14 -13.18
C GLU A 125 -22.70 7.40 -11.88
N GLN A 126 -22.65 6.06 -11.91
CA GLN A 126 -22.81 5.22 -10.72
C GLN A 126 -21.79 5.54 -9.63
N TRP A 127 -20.52 5.75 -10.01
CA TRP A 127 -19.47 6.18 -9.08
C TRP A 127 -19.80 7.52 -8.44
N THR A 128 -20.25 8.51 -9.22
CA THR A 128 -20.59 9.85 -8.72
C THR A 128 -21.74 9.78 -7.72
N MET A 129 -22.80 9.05 -8.08
CA MET A 129 -23.98 8.86 -7.23
C MET A 129 -23.63 8.09 -5.95
N LEU A 130 -22.84 7.02 -6.06
CA LEU A 130 -22.41 6.25 -4.88
C LEU A 130 -21.55 7.09 -3.95
N ASN A 131 -20.61 7.90 -4.46
CA ASN A 131 -19.82 8.80 -3.60
C ASN A 131 -20.71 9.82 -2.90
N LYS A 132 -21.69 10.41 -3.61
CA LYS A 132 -22.68 11.31 -3.01
C LYS A 132 -23.49 10.60 -1.92
N TYR A 133 -23.97 9.39 -2.19
CA TYR A 133 -24.69 8.55 -1.24
C TYR A 133 -23.86 8.29 0.03
N LEU A 134 -22.61 7.88 -0.14
CA LEU A 134 -21.71 7.55 0.97
C LEU A 134 -21.35 8.79 1.78
N TRP A 135 -21.07 9.92 1.13
CA TRP A 135 -20.80 11.18 1.82
C TRP A 135 -22.00 11.66 2.64
N LEU A 136 -23.21 11.65 2.06
CA LEU A 136 -24.44 11.99 2.78
C LEU A 136 -24.67 11.05 3.97
N SER A 137 -24.48 9.74 3.77
CA SER A 137 -24.61 8.73 4.82
C SER A 137 -23.61 8.96 5.95
N GLY A 138 -22.35 9.26 5.62
CA GLY A 138 -21.28 9.56 6.59
C GLY A 138 -21.53 10.83 7.39
N GLN A 139 -22.24 11.81 6.82
CA GLN A 139 -22.68 13.02 7.50
C GLN A 139 -24.00 12.86 8.28
N GLY A 140 -24.56 11.64 8.35
CA GLY A 140 -25.84 11.38 9.03
C GLY A 140 -27.08 11.94 8.31
N ARG A 141 -26.95 12.35 7.04
CA ARG A 141 -28.06 12.91 6.22
C ARG A 141 -28.84 11.79 5.53
N ILE A 142 -29.48 10.95 6.35
CA ILE A 142 -30.06 9.66 5.91
C ILE A 142 -31.15 9.84 4.84
N GLU A 143 -32.10 10.76 5.01
CA GLU A 143 -33.18 10.98 4.03
C GLU A 143 -32.66 11.38 2.65
N GLU A 144 -31.60 12.20 2.61
CA GLU A 144 -30.98 12.62 1.35
C GLU A 144 -30.16 11.49 0.71
N ALA A 145 -29.51 10.65 1.53
CA ALA A 145 -28.85 9.46 1.03
C ALA A 145 -29.87 8.48 0.43
N GLU A 146 -31.00 8.25 1.10
CA GLU A 146 -32.08 7.41 0.58
C GLU A 146 -32.65 7.95 -0.74
N ALA A 147 -32.77 9.27 -0.89
CA ALA A 147 -33.15 9.88 -2.16
C ALA A 147 -32.16 9.56 -3.29
N VAL A 148 -30.85 9.63 -3.02
CA VAL A 148 -29.82 9.24 -4.01
C VAL A 148 -29.84 7.74 -4.30
N GLU A 149 -30.12 6.90 -3.30
CA GLU A 149 -30.26 5.45 -3.48
C GLU A 149 -31.43 5.08 -4.39
N ASN A 150 -32.53 5.84 -4.37
CA ASN A 150 -33.67 5.64 -5.26
C ASN A 150 -33.36 5.90 -6.74
N ASP A 151 -32.38 6.77 -7.02
CA ASP A 151 -31.93 7.06 -8.38
C ASP A 151 -30.91 6.01 -8.88
N LEU A 152 -30.27 5.27 -7.97
CA LEU A 152 -29.35 4.19 -8.32
C LEU A 152 -30.11 2.95 -8.85
N PRO A 153 -29.48 2.09 -9.67
CA PRO A 153 -30.10 0.85 -10.12
C PRO A 153 -30.56 -0.01 -8.93
N ARG A 154 -31.75 -0.61 -9.05
CA ARG A 154 -32.34 -1.43 -7.98
C ARG A 154 -31.35 -2.50 -7.50
N GLY A 155 -31.08 -2.52 -6.19
CA GLY A 155 -30.18 -3.49 -5.55
C GLY A 155 -28.69 -3.17 -5.66
N PHE A 156 -28.32 -2.04 -6.30
CA PHE A 156 -26.92 -1.63 -6.46
C PHE A 156 -26.21 -1.41 -5.13
N VAL A 157 -26.81 -0.64 -4.21
CA VAL A 157 -26.24 -0.37 -2.87
C VAL A 157 -26.16 -1.65 -2.04
N GLY A 158 -27.18 -2.52 -2.13
CA GLY A 158 -27.17 -3.84 -1.48
C GLY A 158 -25.99 -4.70 -1.92
N ARG A 159 -25.80 -4.87 -3.24
CA ARG A 159 -24.66 -5.60 -3.81
C ARG A 159 -23.32 -4.96 -3.42
N TYR A 160 -23.23 -3.64 -3.46
CA TYR A 160 -22.04 -2.92 -3.02
C TYR A 160 -21.67 -3.26 -1.57
N ARG A 161 -22.67 -3.24 -0.65
CA ARG A 161 -22.50 -3.60 0.77
C ARG A 161 -22.13 -5.06 0.95
N GLU A 162 -22.74 -5.98 0.22
CA GLU A 162 -22.42 -7.42 0.25
C GLU A 162 -20.96 -7.68 -0.13
N LEU A 163 -20.47 -7.03 -1.19
CA LEU A 163 -19.08 -7.16 -1.62
C LEU A 163 -18.11 -6.54 -0.61
N ARG A 164 -18.48 -5.43 0.03
CA ARG A 164 -17.66 -4.84 1.10
C ARG A 164 -17.58 -5.78 2.30
N LEU A 165 -18.72 -6.32 2.74
CA LEU A 165 -18.79 -7.30 3.82
C LEU A 165 -17.95 -8.53 3.51
N ARG A 166 -18.02 -9.07 2.27
CA ARG A 166 -17.20 -10.19 1.82
C ARG A 166 -15.71 -9.93 2.05
N ASN A 167 -15.20 -8.81 1.53
CA ASN A 167 -13.77 -8.47 1.66
C ASN A 167 -13.40 -8.22 3.13
N HIS A 168 -14.28 -7.61 3.91
CA HIS A 168 -14.08 -7.40 5.33
C HIS A 168 -13.99 -8.71 6.12
N GLU A 169 -14.80 -9.73 5.80
CA GLU A 169 -14.69 -11.05 6.42
C GLU A 169 -13.35 -11.74 6.08
N VAL A 170 -12.82 -11.56 4.87
CA VAL A 170 -11.47 -12.03 4.52
C VAL A 170 -10.38 -11.31 5.33
N ASN A 171 -10.51 -9.99 5.53
CA ASN A 171 -9.59 -9.23 6.40
C ASN A 171 -9.61 -9.73 7.86
N LYS A 172 -10.81 -10.06 8.39
CA LYS A 172 -10.94 -10.67 9.72
C LYS A 172 -10.28 -12.05 9.80
N GLU A 173 -10.40 -12.87 8.76
CA GLU A 173 -9.72 -14.17 8.70
C GLU A 173 -8.19 -14.01 8.65
N CYS A 174 -7.66 -12.98 8.00
CA CYS A 174 -6.23 -12.67 8.04
C CYS A 174 -5.74 -12.37 9.47
N LEU A 175 -6.50 -11.59 10.24
CA LEU A 175 -6.19 -11.36 11.67
C LEU A 175 -6.18 -12.68 12.46
N LYS A 176 -7.13 -13.58 12.18
CA LYS A 176 -7.16 -14.92 12.82
C LYS A 176 -5.95 -15.77 12.43
N LEU A 177 -5.43 -15.66 11.20
CA LEU A 177 -4.19 -16.33 10.80
C LEU A 177 -2.97 -15.81 11.56
N VAL A 178 -2.87 -14.48 11.77
CA VAL A 178 -1.79 -13.88 12.56
C VAL A 178 -1.89 -14.30 14.04
N LYS A 179 -3.10 -14.28 14.61
CA LYS A 179 -3.37 -14.76 15.97
C LYS A 179 -2.95 -16.22 16.14
N ALA A 180 -3.27 -17.08 15.17
CA ALA A 180 -2.96 -18.50 15.21
C ALA A 180 -1.48 -18.82 14.91
N GLY A 181 -0.62 -17.82 14.70
CA GLY A 181 0.79 -18.02 14.35
C GLY A 181 1.00 -18.58 12.94
N CYS A 182 -0.02 -18.54 12.08
CA CYS A 182 0.10 -18.96 10.68
C CYS A 182 0.84 -17.89 9.86
N ALA A 183 0.61 -16.61 10.15
CA ALA A 183 1.33 -15.47 9.57
C ALA A 183 2.05 -14.66 10.65
N ASP A 184 3.21 -14.13 10.30
CA ASP A 184 4.08 -13.35 11.19
C ASP A 184 3.75 -11.85 11.14
N LEU A 185 3.25 -11.36 10.00
CA LEU A 185 2.96 -9.96 9.78
C LEU A 185 1.77 -9.82 8.82
N LEU A 186 0.92 -8.83 9.07
CA LEU A 186 -0.19 -8.44 8.21
C LEU A 186 -0.18 -6.94 7.97
N VAL A 187 -0.25 -6.52 6.71
CA VAL A 187 -0.60 -5.16 6.32
C VAL A 187 -2.01 -5.15 5.74
N LEU A 188 -2.89 -4.37 6.36
CA LEU A 188 -4.21 -4.04 5.86
C LEU A 188 -4.12 -2.70 5.13
N ALA A 189 -3.93 -2.76 3.82
CA ALA A 189 -3.73 -1.58 2.98
C ALA A 189 -5.08 -1.01 2.56
N GLN A 190 -5.28 0.29 2.74
CA GLN A 190 -6.54 0.95 2.44
C GLN A 190 -6.51 1.63 1.08
N GLU A 191 -7.30 1.08 0.16
CA GLU A 191 -7.47 1.57 -1.19
C GLU A 191 -8.45 2.75 -1.25
N ASP A 192 -8.30 3.62 -2.26
CA ASP A 192 -9.09 4.82 -2.58
C ASP A 192 -10.29 5.11 -1.67
N THR A 193 -10.13 6.13 -0.82
CA THR A 193 -11.08 6.41 0.25
C THR A 193 -11.27 7.90 0.52
N PHE A 194 -12.01 8.24 1.58
CA PHE A 194 -12.25 9.60 2.04
C PHE A 194 -12.71 9.61 3.51
N GLN A 195 -12.59 10.76 4.18
CA GLN A 195 -13.06 10.96 5.55
C GLN A 195 -14.55 10.68 5.71
N HIS A 196 -14.95 10.09 6.84
CA HIS A 196 -16.33 9.68 7.10
C HIS A 196 -16.87 8.68 6.07
N GLY A 197 -15.95 7.99 5.41
CA GLY A 197 -16.24 6.94 4.46
C GLY A 197 -16.66 5.64 5.15
N PRO A 198 -17.18 4.68 4.37
CA PRO A 198 -17.74 3.46 4.92
C PRO A 198 -16.68 2.57 5.60
N GLN A 199 -15.40 2.75 5.26
CA GLN A 199 -14.29 1.99 5.83
C GLN A 199 -14.03 2.28 7.31
N GLU A 200 -14.39 3.46 7.84
CA GLU A 200 -14.08 3.84 9.23
C GLU A 200 -14.56 2.77 10.23
N ARG A 201 -15.80 2.29 10.04
CA ARG A 201 -16.36 1.22 10.89
C ARG A 201 -15.64 -0.11 10.73
N GLU A 202 -15.20 -0.44 9.52
CA GLU A 202 -14.45 -1.67 9.27
C GLU A 202 -13.07 -1.62 9.92
N LEU A 203 -12.38 -0.49 9.79
CA LEU A 203 -11.07 -0.29 10.41
C LEU A 203 -11.17 -0.37 11.93
N ALA A 204 -12.15 0.30 12.54
CA ALA A 204 -12.38 0.21 13.99
C ALA A 204 -12.55 -1.25 14.46
N ILE A 205 -13.33 -2.04 13.72
CA ILE A 205 -13.50 -3.48 14.03
C ILE A 205 -12.18 -4.25 13.88
N LEU A 206 -11.41 -4.00 12.81
CA LEU A 206 -10.14 -4.70 12.57
C LEU A 206 -9.08 -4.32 13.61
N GLU A 207 -9.02 -3.05 14.01
CA GLU A 207 -8.14 -2.55 15.07
C GLU A 207 -8.50 -3.14 16.42
N ASP A 208 -9.77 -3.15 16.79
CA ASP A 208 -10.22 -3.73 18.06
C ASP A 208 -9.99 -5.25 18.10
N MET A 209 -10.20 -5.95 16.98
CA MET A 209 -9.82 -7.36 16.87
C MET A 209 -8.31 -7.58 17.04
N ALA A 210 -7.46 -6.71 16.46
CA ALA A 210 -6.02 -6.80 16.63
C ALA A 210 -5.60 -6.59 18.10
N LYS A 211 -6.26 -5.66 18.81
CA LYS A 211 -6.08 -5.43 20.25
C LYS A 211 -6.52 -6.62 21.09
N ASP A 212 -7.73 -7.13 20.84
CA ASP A 212 -8.28 -8.28 21.55
C ASP A 212 -7.43 -9.56 21.36
N TYR A 213 -6.73 -9.66 20.22
CA TYR A 213 -5.84 -10.76 19.92
C TYR A 213 -4.41 -10.54 20.41
N VAL A 214 -4.07 -9.33 20.88
CA VAL A 214 -2.73 -8.92 21.33
C VAL A 214 -1.69 -9.12 20.22
N ILE A 215 -2.00 -8.62 19.02
CA ILE A 215 -1.18 -8.75 17.80
C ILE A 215 -0.90 -7.41 17.11
N GLU A 216 -1.12 -6.29 17.80
CA GLU A 216 -1.00 -4.92 17.26
C GLU A 216 0.42 -4.56 16.81
N ASN A 217 1.42 -5.29 17.29
CA ASN A 217 2.82 -5.17 16.85
C ASN A 217 3.12 -5.92 15.55
N ARG A 218 2.20 -6.75 15.07
CA ARG A 218 2.30 -7.56 13.85
C ARG A 218 1.27 -7.18 12.79
N VAL A 219 0.37 -6.23 13.09
CA VAL A 219 -0.68 -5.75 12.19
C VAL A 219 -0.48 -4.27 11.95
N PHE A 220 -0.40 -3.88 10.67
CA PHE A 220 -0.24 -2.50 10.24
C PHE A 220 -1.42 -2.10 9.35
N ILE A 221 -1.92 -0.88 9.53
CA ILE A 221 -3.06 -0.34 8.78
C ILE A 221 -2.68 1.06 8.31
N HIS A 222 -2.71 1.28 7.00
CA HIS A 222 -2.39 2.57 6.39
C HIS A 222 -3.06 2.73 5.03
N ASN A 223 -3.17 3.96 4.54
CA ASN A 223 -3.58 4.22 3.15
C ASN A 223 -2.52 3.69 2.17
N GLY A 224 -2.95 3.39 0.95
CA GLY A 224 -2.09 2.79 -0.08
C GLY A 224 -2.45 1.34 -0.38
N ALA A 225 -1.78 0.76 -1.36
CA ALA A 225 -2.07 -0.59 -1.85
C ALA A 225 -0.89 -1.18 -2.64
N ASP A 226 -0.50 -0.51 -3.73
CA ASP A 226 0.45 -1.03 -4.72
C ASP A 226 1.91 -1.08 -4.22
N GLU A 227 2.23 -0.37 -3.14
CA GLU A 227 3.55 -0.26 -2.52
C GLU A 227 3.80 -1.30 -1.43
N VAL A 228 2.77 -1.93 -0.88
CA VAL A 228 2.88 -2.72 0.36
C VAL A 228 3.88 -3.88 0.25
N ILE A 229 3.92 -4.57 -0.88
CA ILE A 229 4.89 -5.67 -1.07
C ILE A 229 6.33 -5.14 -1.13
N GLN A 230 6.52 -3.93 -1.65
CA GLN A 230 7.82 -3.26 -1.69
C GLN A 230 8.33 -2.96 -0.28
N GLU A 231 7.41 -2.52 0.59
CA GLU A 231 7.72 -2.30 2.00
C GLU A 231 8.02 -3.62 2.73
N MET A 232 7.25 -4.68 2.46
CA MET A 232 7.49 -6.00 3.05
C MET A 232 8.82 -6.64 2.63
N LEU A 233 9.32 -6.37 1.42
CA LEU A 233 10.67 -6.75 1.01
C LEU A 233 11.74 -5.99 1.79
N SER A 234 11.47 -4.73 2.08
CA SER A 234 12.37 -3.84 2.81
C SER A 234 12.26 -3.99 4.33
N TYR A 235 11.23 -4.69 4.82
CA TYR A 235 11.03 -4.99 6.23
C TYR A 235 12.19 -5.79 6.82
N ARG A 236 12.68 -5.34 7.97
CA ARG A 236 13.71 -5.98 8.78
C ARG A 236 13.23 -6.03 10.24
N ARG A 237 13.12 -7.25 10.77
CA ARG A 237 12.72 -7.46 12.17
C ARG A 237 13.78 -6.87 13.10
N ASP A 238 13.34 -6.18 14.15
CA ASP A 238 14.18 -5.65 15.23
C ASP A 238 15.30 -4.69 14.79
N GLN A 239 15.16 -4.02 13.63
CA GLN A 239 16.07 -2.98 13.17
C GLN A 239 15.38 -1.61 13.19
N GLU A 240 16.06 -0.63 13.78
CA GLU A 240 15.61 0.76 13.77
C GLU A 240 16.47 1.62 12.85
N TYR A 241 15.82 2.45 12.04
CA TYR A 241 16.47 3.37 11.12
C TYR A 241 16.15 4.82 11.49
N PRO A 242 17.12 5.58 12.06
CA PRO A 242 16.92 7.00 12.28
C PRO A 242 16.92 7.75 10.95
N VAL A 243 15.85 8.49 10.69
CA VAL A 243 15.69 9.33 9.49
C VAL A 243 15.20 10.71 9.89
N GLU A 244 15.56 11.73 9.12
CA GLU A 244 15.08 13.08 9.32
C GLU A 244 13.99 13.41 8.29
N VAL A 245 12.72 13.26 8.67
CA VAL A 245 11.59 13.70 7.84
C VAL A 245 11.35 15.18 8.04
N ILE A 246 11.36 15.93 6.95
CA ILE A 246 11.06 17.36 6.89
C ILE A 246 9.86 17.54 5.97
N TYR A 247 8.87 18.30 6.43
CA TYR A 247 7.77 18.77 5.59
C TYR A 247 8.09 20.18 5.14
N ASP A 248 7.78 20.51 3.88
CA ASP A 248 7.88 21.88 3.37
C ASP A 248 7.01 22.86 4.17
N SER A 249 5.88 22.41 4.73
CA SER A 249 5.06 23.20 5.65
C SER A 249 4.25 22.32 6.62
N PRO A 250 3.75 22.89 7.73
CA PRO A 250 2.78 22.21 8.60
C PRO A 250 1.51 21.78 7.84
N GLU A 251 1.07 22.58 6.86
CA GLU A 251 -0.10 22.31 6.04
C GLU A 251 0.08 21.01 5.25
N THR A 252 1.28 20.72 4.73
CA THR A 252 1.54 19.44 4.03
C THR A 252 1.39 18.23 4.96
N ARG A 253 1.77 18.37 6.23
CA ARG A 253 1.63 17.30 7.22
C ARG A 253 0.18 17.06 7.61
N GLU A 254 -0.61 18.13 7.70
CA GLU A 254 -2.01 18.12 8.16
C GLU A 254 -3.00 17.87 7.01
N LYS A 255 -2.60 18.13 5.76
CA LYS A 255 -3.43 17.90 4.58
C LYS A 255 -3.84 16.43 4.49
N ILE A 256 -5.11 16.22 4.16
CA ILE A 256 -5.63 14.91 3.78
C ILE A 256 -5.49 14.82 2.27
N MET A 257 -4.63 13.91 1.81
CA MET A 257 -4.32 13.79 0.39
C MET A 257 -5.50 13.19 -0.37
N ASP A 258 -5.51 13.39 -1.69
CA ASP A 258 -6.52 12.77 -2.55
C ASP A 258 -6.54 11.26 -2.31
N PHE A 259 -7.76 10.70 -2.19
CA PHE A 259 -8.01 9.28 -1.97
C PHE A 259 -7.59 8.73 -0.58
N GLU A 260 -7.33 9.61 0.40
CA GLU A 260 -6.99 9.25 1.79
C GLU A 260 -8.06 9.72 2.78
N ASP A 261 -8.06 9.20 4.01
CA ASP A 261 -9.03 9.55 5.06
C ASP A 261 -8.43 10.17 6.33
N ARG A 262 -7.12 10.43 6.32
CA ARG A 262 -6.40 10.98 7.48
C ARG A 262 -5.33 11.96 7.05
N GLU A 263 -4.90 12.77 8.00
CA GLU A 263 -3.78 13.70 7.84
C GLU A 263 -2.55 12.94 7.36
N PHE A 264 -1.84 13.48 6.36
CA PHE A 264 -0.76 12.78 5.71
C PHE A 264 0.37 12.38 6.68
N GLY A 265 0.61 13.19 7.72
CA GLY A 265 1.55 12.86 8.79
C GLY A 265 1.27 11.52 9.48
N LYS A 266 0.00 11.12 9.61
CA LYS A 266 -0.40 9.82 10.18
C LYS A 266 -0.07 8.67 9.24
N ASN A 267 -0.17 8.88 7.92
CA ASN A 267 0.30 7.90 6.94
C ASN A 267 1.83 7.80 6.97
N VAL A 268 2.55 8.92 6.99
CA VAL A 268 4.02 8.90 7.14
C VAL A 268 4.44 8.08 8.38
N GLU A 269 3.80 8.31 9.52
CA GLU A 269 4.08 7.58 10.76
C GLU A 269 3.78 6.08 10.66
N SER A 270 2.65 5.68 10.06
CA SER A 270 2.26 4.27 9.97
C SER A 270 3.17 3.48 9.01
N HIS A 271 3.57 4.05 7.87
CA HIS A 271 4.53 3.45 6.95
C HIS A 271 5.94 3.40 7.55
N MET A 272 6.38 4.48 8.22
CA MET A 272 7.65 4.47 8.96
C MET A 272 7.68 3.38 10.05
N LYS A 273 6.58 3.22 10.79
CA LYS A 273 6.45 2.18 11.82
C LYS A 273 6.60 0.78 11.23
N LEU A 274 5.98 0.50 10.07
CA LEU A 274 6.15 -0.77 9.38
C LEU A 274 7.63 -1.05 9.09
N LEU A 275 8.36 -0.06 8.58
CA LEU A 275 9.76 -0.21 8.16
C LEU A 275 10.78 0.01 9.29
N GLY A 276 10.35 0.13 10.55
CA GLY A 276 11.24 0.37 11.69
C GLY A 276 11.95 1.73 11.64
N MET A 277 11.39 2.70 10.92
CA MET A 277 11.98 4.04 10.81
C MET A 277 11.53 4.93 11.98
N ARG A 278 12.47 5.70 12.53
CA ARG A 278 12.19 6.66 13.60
C ARG A 278 12.65 8.06 13.22
N GLN A 279 11.80 9.05 13.50
CA GLN A 279 12.16 10.46 13.32
C GLN A 279 13.34 10.82 14.24
N SER A 280 14.39 11.38 13.66
CA SER A 280 15.58 11.83 14.36
C SER A 280 16.25 12.96 13.57
N SER A 281 16.70 14.01 14.24
CA SER A 281 17.44 15.11 13.62
C SER A 281 18.92 14.76 13.41
N GLY A 282 19.57 15.36 12.41
CA GLY A 282 21.03 15.26 12.23
C GLY A 282 21.50 13.88 11.81
N THR A 283 20.63 13.10 11.16
CA THR A 283 20.96 11.77 10.66
C THR A 283 21.67 11.87 9.31
N SER A 284 22.22 10.76 8.82
CA SER A 284 22.79 10.72 7.45
C SER A 284 21.74 10.71 6.33
N THR A 285 20.44 10.65 6.66
CA THR A 285 19.35 10.41 5.70
C THR A 285 18.21 11.40 5.96
N GLY A 286 18.00 12.29 4.99
CA GLY A 286 16.93 13.28 5.01
C GLY A 286 15.83 12.91 4.02
N ILE A 287 14.58 13.02 4.45
CA ILE A 287 13.40 12.82 3.62
C ILE A 287 12.64 14.14 3.57
N LEU A 288 12.56 14.76 2.40
CA LEU A 288 11.67 15.89 2.18
C LEU A 288 10.29 15.37 1.75
N VAL A 289 9.25 15.81 2.43
CA VAL A 289 7.86 15.73 1.99
C VAL A 289 7.46 17.10 1.45
N ALA A 290 7.35 17.20 0.12
CA ALA A 290 6.98 18.40 -0.61
C ALA A 290 5.53 18.29 -1.10
N GLY A 291 4.66 19.24 -0.76
CA GLY A 291 3.24 19.09 -1.08
C GLY A 291 2.37 20.34 -1.08
N THR A 292 2.87 21.48 -0.59
CA THR A 292 2.08 22.73 -0.55
C THR A 292 2.86 23.95 -1.00
N LYS A 293 4.15 24.05 -0.67
CA LYS A 293 4.95 25.27 -0.89
C LYS A 293 6.27 24.94 -1.58
N ILE A 294 6.36 25.30 -2.87
CA ILE A 294 7.55 25.04 -3.69
C ILE A 294 8.78 25.74 -3.11
N ASP A 295 8.69 27.02 -2.76
CA ASP A 295 9.84 27.78 -2.25
C ASP A 295 10.39 27.19 -0.95
N ASP A 296 9.51 26.79 -0.02
CA ASP A 296 9.89 26.16 1.23
C ASP A 296 10.48 24.75 1.00
N SER A 297 9.93 24.01 0.03
CA SER A 297 10.48 22.72 -0.40
C SER A 297 11.91 22.86 -0.93
N ILE A 298 12.16 23.87 -1.77
CA ILE A 298 13.48 24.15 -2.34
C ILE A 298 14.48 24.56 -1.25
N GLU A 299 14.05 25.37 -0.28
CA GLU A 299 14.90 25.75 0.84
C GLU A 299 15.21 24.55 1.75
N ALA A 300 14.23 23.69 2.01
CA ALA A 300 14.44 22.44 2.74
C ALA A 300 15.46 21.54 2.02
N LEU A 301 15.37 21.37 0.69
CA LEU A 301 16.35 20.59 -0.09
C LEU A 301 17.77 21.15 0.04
N LYS A 302 17.93 22.47 -0.06
CA LYS A 302 19.24 23.13 0.13
C LYS A 302 19.80 22.85 1.51
N ASN A 303 18.97 22.91 2.54
CA ASN A 303 19.39 22.67 3.93
C ASN A 303 19.80 21.22 4.18
N LEU A 304 18.97 20.25 3.77
CA LEU A 304 19.32 18.82 3.84
C LEU A 304 20.62 18.53 3.06
N SER A 305 20.77 19.17 1.89
CA SER A 305 21.95 18.98 1.05
C SER A 305 23.23 19.59 1.65
N LYS A 306 23.13 20.78 2.25
CA LYS A 306 24.23 21.43 2.96
C LYS A 306 24.72 20.60 4.15
N GLN A 307 23.83 19.85 4.79
CA GLN A 307 24.16 18.89 5.85
C GLN A 307 24.79 17.59 5.32
N LYS A 308 24.99 17.46 4.00
CA LYS A 308 25.56 16.29 3.32
C LYS A 308 24.75 15.00 3.54
N GLN A 309 23.46 15.12 3.83
CA GLN A 309 22.58 13.97 3.98
C GLN A 309 22.35 13.28 2.63
N ARG A 310 21.95 12.02 2.67
CA ARG A 310 21.33 11.33 1.56
C ARG A 310 19.89 11.80 1.49
N VAL A 311 19.55 12.55 0.45
CA VAL A 311 18.25 13.23 0.35
C VAL A 311 17.29 12.39 -0.48
N PHE A 312 16.13 12.10 0.10
CA PHE A 312 15.00 11.45 -0.54
C PHE A 312 13.86 12.47 -0.64
N ILE A 313 13.19 12.51 -1.79
CA ILE A 313 12.17 13.51 -2.09
C ILE A 313 10.85 12.78 -2.33
N LEU A 314 9.85 13.12 -1.53
CA LEU A 314 8.47 12.71 -1.72
C LEU A 314 7.70 13.91 -2.28
N ASP A 315 7.30 13.85 -3.54
CA ASP A 315 6.46 14.87 -4.17
C ASP A 315 5.00 14.40 -4.13
N VAL A 316 4.22 15.13 -3.33
CA VAL A 316 2.80 14.87 -3.08
C VAL A 316 1.96 16.13 -3.33
N PHE A 317 2.43 17.02 -4.20
CA PHE A 317 1.67 18.20 -4.62
C PHE A 317 0.36 17.82 -5.32
N CYS A 318 0.39 16.75 -6.12
CA CYS A 318 -0.77 16.20 -6.80
C CYS A 318 -0.72 14.66 -6.82
N ALA A 319 -1.89 14.03 -6.94
CA ALA A 319 -1.95 12.61 -7.28
C ALA A 319 -1.60 12.38 -8.76
N ASN A 320 -1.15 11.17 -9.06
CA ASN A 320 -0.84 10.62 -10.37
C ASN A 320 0.33 11.30 -11.11
N GLY A 321 1.28 11.86 -10.37
CA GLY A 321 2.50 12.41 -10.97
C GLY A 321 3.15 13.47 -10.10
N SER A 322 4.25 13.99 -10.63
CA SER A 322 4.98 15.13 -10.06
C SER A 322 4.31 16.47 -10.33
N ASN A 323 4.66 17.48 -9.53
CA ASN A 323 4.43 18.88 -9.89
C ASN A 323 5.53 19.41 -10.81
N PRO A 324 5.23 19.82 -12.06
CA PRO A 324 6.26 20.26 -13.01
C PRO A 324 7.08 21.45 -12.53
N SER A 325 6.44 22.44 -11.91
CA SER A 325 7.12 23.63 -11.40
C SER A 325 8.09 23.30 -10.26
N PHE A 326 7.72 22.36 -9.38
CA PHE A 326 8.61 21.86 -8.34
C PHE A 326 9.78 21.09 -8.95
N VAL A 327 9.53 20.20 -9.90
CA VAL A 327 10.57 19.43 -10.59
C VAL A 327 11.57 20.34 -11.29
N ASP A 328 11.10 21.34 -12.04
CA ASP A 328 11.98 22.29 -12.74
C ASP A 328 12.84 23.08 -11.74
N ALA A 329 12.24 23.58 -10.66
CA ALA A 329 12.96 24.29 -9.61
C ALA A 329 13.99 23.40 -8.91
N TYR A 330 13.62 22.16 -8.58
CA TYR A 330 14.51 21.18 -7.96
C TYR A 330 15.69 20.82 -8.87
N LEU A 331 15.43 20.51 -10.14
CA LEU A 331 16.47 20.11 -11.10
C LEU A 331 17.47 21.25 -11.32
N SER A 332 17.03 22.51 -11.26
CA SER A 332 17.91 23.68 -11.36
C SER A 332 18.94 23.81 -10.23
N LEU A 333 18.74 23.11 -9.11
CA LEU A 333 19.68 23.12 -7.99
C LEU A 333 20.92 22.24 -8.23
N GLU A 334 20.86 21.31 -9.19
CA GLU A 334 21.94 20.38 -9.54
C GLU A 334 22.53 19.60 -8.33
N LEU A 335 21.68 19.23 -7.36
CA LEU A 335 22.10 18.54 -6.15
C LEU A 335 22.62 17.13 -6.45
N LYS A 336 23.82 16.79 -5.97
CA LYS A 336 24.52 15.52 -6.26
C LYS A 336 24.29 14.41 -5.24
N ASN A 337 23.54 14.72 -4.19
CA ASN A 337 23.27 13.84 -3.05
C ASN A 337 21.79 13.51 -2.92
N ILE A 338 21.06 13.52 -4.05
CA ILE A 338 19.72 12.96 -4.14
C ILE A 338 19.84 11.46 -4.35
N TRP A 339 19.21 10.71 -3.46
CA TRP A 339 19.19 9.25 -3.46
C TRP A 339 17.79 8.70 -3.72
N GLY A 340 16.76 9.55 -3.74
CA GLY A 340 15.33 9.25 -3.67
C GLY A 340 14.46 10.30 -4.34
N TYR A 341 13.53 9.91 -5.20
CA TYR A 341 12.42 10.72 -5.68
C TYR A 341 11.20 9.83 -5.97
N SER A 342 10.02 10.18 -5.48
CA SER A 342 8.78 9.41 -5.71
C SER A 342 7.60 10.36 -5.85
N ALA A 343 6.80 10.15 -6.91
CA ALA A 343 5.67 11.02 -7.29
C ALA A 343 4.72 10.28 -8.26
N TRP A 344 4.11 9.18 -7.82
CA TRP A 344 3.27 8.32 -8.66
C TRP A 344 2.00 7.86 -7.94
N ASN A 345 0.92 7.67 -8.71
CA ASN A 345 -0.38 7.21 -8.20
C ASN A 345 -0.88 8.04 -7.00
N THR A 346 -1.07 7.49 -5.81
CA THR A 346 -1.47 8.27 -4.62
C THR A 346 -0.27 8.69 -3.75
N ALA A 347 -0.50 9.61 -2.81
CA ALA A 347 0.54 10.06 -1.90
C ALA A 347 1.12 8.91 -1.06
N SER A 348 0.26 8.01 -0.55
CA SER A 348 0.71 6.82 0.18
C SER A 348 1.42 5.78 -0.70
N ASN A 349 1.03 5.59 -1.97
CA ASN A 349 1.80 4.73 -2.89
C ASN A 349 3.22 5.28 -3.11
N SER A 350 3.32 6.59 -3.33
CA SER A 350 4.60 7.30 -3.47
C SER A 350 5.45 7.18 -2.22
N LEU A 351 4.83 7.35 -1.05
CA LEU A 351 5.45 7.26 0.27
C LEU A 351 6.06 5.88 0.52
N GLY A 352 5.28 4.80 0.46
CA GLY A 352 5.79 3.46 0.79
C GLY A 352 6.86 2.99 -0.20
N THR A 353 6.77 3.40 -1.47
CA THR A 353 7.85 3.19 -2.45
C THR A 353 9.12 3.91 -2.04
N LEU A 354 9.03 5.21 -1.70
CA LEU A 354 10.18 6.00 -1.29
C LEU A 354 10.81 5.47 0.00
N LEU A 355 10.00 5.09 0.98
CA LEU A 355 10.50 4.54 2.24
C LEU A 355 11.14 3.16 2.04
N SER A 356 10.64 2.36 1.10
CA SER A 356 11.33 1.12 0.70
C SER A 356 12.75 1.41 0.18
N LEU A 357 12.92 2.46 -0.64
CA LEU A 357 14.24 2.91 -1.11
C LEU A 357 15.12 3.49 0.02
N VAL A 358 14.51 4.19 0.98
CA VAL A 358 15.24 4.67 2.16
C VAL A 358 15.78 3.50 2.96
N ALA A 359 14.95 2.48 3.21
CA ALA A 359 15.33 1.27 3.94
C ALA A 359 16.40 0.45 3.21
N THR A 360 16.44 0.45 1.87
CA THR A 360 17.52 -0.22 1.14
C THR A 360 18.83 0.56 1.23
N SER A 361 18.79 1.89 1.21
CA SER A 361 20.01 2.71 1.25
C SER A 361 20.81 2.55 2.54
N SER A 362 20.20 2.09 3.63
CA SER A 362 20.88 1.79 4.89
C SER A 362 21.55 0.40 4.88
N SER A 363 21.27 -0.47 3.91
CA SER A 363 21.76 -1.84 3.81
C SER A 363 22.53 -2.10 2.51
N CYS A 364 23.79 -2.53 2.63
CA CYS A 364 24.73 -2.83 1.53
C CYS A 364 25.20 -1.63 0.69
N GLU A 365 26.38 -1.79 0.06
CA GLU A 365 26.98 -0.87 -0.90
C GLU A 365 26.14 -0.79 -2.18
N VAL A 366 24.94 -0.23 -2.08
CA VAL A 366 24.11 0.02 -3.25
C VAL A 366 24.70 1.21 -4.01
N GLU A 367 25.17 0.98 -5.24
CA GLU A 367 25.68 2.04 -6.08
C GLU A 367 24.60 3.09 -6.35
N LYS A 368 24.94 4.38 -6.20
CA LYS A 368 24.06 5.52 -6.51
C LYS A 368 23.37 5.42 -7.88
N LYS A 369 23.98 4.71 -8.83
CA LYS A 369 23.46 4.51 -10.19
C LYS A 369 22.19 3.66 -10.23
N ALA A 370 22.06 2.66 -9.36
CA ALA A 370 20.88 1.79 -9.29
C ALA A 370 19.63 2.57 -8.82
N PHE A 371 19.81 3.51 -7.90
CA PHE A 371 18.74 4.43 -7.49
C PHE A 371 18.34 5.38 -8.64
N ALA A 372 19.30 5.89 -9.41
CA ALA A 372 19.03 6.84 -10.50
C ALA A 372 18.16 6.25 -11.64
N GLU A 373 18.29 4.97 -11.95
CA GLU A 373 17.45 4.29 -12.96
C GLU A 373 15.99 4.14 -12.53
N PHE A 374 15.73 4.08 -11.21
CA PHE A 374 14.39 4.06 -10.65
C PHE A 374 13.64 5.38 -10.89
N TYR A 375 14.35 6.51 -10.95
CA TYR A 375 13.78 7.85 -11.13
C TYR A 375 13.40 8.20 -12.56
N ILE A 376 13.93 7.46 -13.55
CA ILE A 376 13.86 7.87 -14.97
C ILE A 376 12.94 6.96 -15.81
N SER A 377 12.46 5.82 -15.30
CA SER A 377 11.54 4.99 -16.08
C SER A 377 10.14 5.62 -16.13
N ARG A 378 9.90 6.35 -17.23
CA ARG A 378 8.62 6.93 -17.67
C ARG A 378 7.49 5.92 -17.78
#